data_AF-A0A9P4JQ76-F1
#
_entry.id   AF-A0A9P4JQ76-F1
#
_cell.length_a   1.000
_cell.length_b   1.000
_cell.length_c   1.000
_cell.angle_alpha   90.00
_cell.angle_beta   90.00
_cell.angle_gamma   90.00
#
_symmetry.space_group_name_H-M   'P 1'
#
loop_
_entity.id
_entity.type
_entity.pdbx_description
1 polymer ?
#
loop_
_entity_poly.entity_id
_entity_poly.type
_entity_poly.pdbx_seq_one_letter_code
_entity_poly.pdbx_strand_id
1 'polypeptide(L)'
;VLALIDTGATGIGYISKELARNLKLCLTALPHMIYPTGFTGTPLKGGEITYTAKLTLKQGDHQEQIRLFVTQTGYHKLILGQPWMYKHRVGFDY
;
A
#
# COMPACT_ATOMS: atom_id res chain seq x y z
N VAL A 1 12.01 6.43 -2.57
CA VAL A 1 11.07 6.34 -1.42
C VAL A 1 11.36 5.04 -0.71
N LEU A 2 11.43 5.02 0.62
CA LEU A 2 11.52 3.77 1.38
C LEU A 2 10.13 3.14 1.51
N ALA A 3 10.05 1.83 1.28
CA ALA A 3 8.85 1.04 1.49
C ALA A 3 8.98 0.23 2.78
N LEU A 4 7.91 0.17 3.57
CA LEU A 4 7.79 -0.81 4.65
C LEU A 4 7.28 -2.13 4.06
N ILE A 5 7.96 -3.23 4.35
CA ILE A 5 7.45 -4.57 4.11
C ILE A 5 6.71 -5.01 5.37
N ASP A 6 5.40 -5.23 5.27
CA ASP A 6 4.53 -5.49 6.44
C ASP A 6 3.81 -6.83 6.29
N THR A 7 4.23 -7.80 7.10
CA THR A 7 3.63 -9.15 7.13
C THR A 7 2.29 -9.19 7.83
N GLY A 8 1.84 -8.12 8.49
CA GLY A 8 0.49 -8.00 9.05
C GLY A 8 -0.51 -7.32 8.11
N ALA A 9 -0.04 -6.72 7.02
CA ALA A 9 -0.87 -5.98 6.08
C ALA A 9 -1.55 -6.91 5.04
N THR A 10 -2.87 -6.91 5.01
CA THR A 10 -3.68 -7.86 4.22
C THR A 10 -3.93 -7.43 2.77
N GLY A 11 -3.77 -6.15 2.44
CA GLY A 11 -3.83 -5.65 1.06
C GLY A 11 -2.50 -5.80 0.33
N ILE A 12 -2.54 -5.80 -1.01
CA ILE A 12 -1.32 -5.84 -1.87
C ILE A 12 -0.31 -4.75 -1.45
N GLY A 13 -0.81 -3.57 -1.09
CA GLY A 13 -0.01 -2.51 -0.48
C GLY A 13 -0.78 -1.20 -0.41
N TYR A 14 -0.18 -0.24 0.27
CA TYR A 14 -0.78 1.03 0.65
C TYR A 14 0.19 2.18 0.35
N ILE A 15 -0.34 3.29 -0.15
CA ILE A 15 0.42 4.52 -0.39
C ILE A 15 -0.21 5.68 0.37
N SER A 16 0.64 6.53 0.94
CA SER A 16 0.16 7.71 1.66
C SER A 16 -0.54 8.68 0.70
N LYS A 17 -1.62 9.31 1.17
CA LYS A 17 -2.31 10.39 0.44
C LYS A 17 -1.34 11.48 -0.01
N GLU A 18 -0.38 11.84 0.85
CA GLU A 18 0.64 12.84 0.55
C GLU A 18 1.56 12.41 -0.61
N LEU A 19 2.09 11.17 -0.57
CA LEU A 19 2.99 10.70 -1.62
C LEU A 19 2.26 10.56 -2.96
N ALA A 20 1.04 10.02 -2.95
CA ALA A 20 0.23 9.91 -4.17
C ALA A 20 0.00 11.28 -4.83
N ARG A 21 -0.26 12.32 -4.02
CA ARG A 21 -0.40 13.70 -4.49
C ARG A 21 0.92 14.27 -5.01
N ASN A 22 2.02 14.10 -4.28
CA ASN A 22 3.34 14.63 -4.66
C ASN A 22 3.82 14.02 -5.99
N LEU A 23 3.53 12.75 -6.22
CA LEU A 23 3.83 12.04 -7.47
C LEU A 23 2.78 12.26 -8.58
N LYS A 24 1.71 13.02 -8.30
CA LYS A 24 0.60 13.28 -9.23
C LYS A 24 0.01 11.99 -9.83
N LEU A 25 -0.15 10.97 -9.00
CA LEU A 25 -0.66 9.68 -9.46
C LEU A 25 -2.13 9.76 -9.85
N CYS A 26 -2.51 9.05 -10.91
CA CYS A 26 -3.90 8.87 -11.27
C CYS A 26 -4.60 8.01 -10.21
N LEU A 27 -5.61 8.58 -9.57
CA LEU A 27 -6.45 7.88 -8.60
C LEU A 27 -7.65 7.25 -9.31
N THR A 28 -7.97 6.02 -8.97
CA THR A 28 -9.18 5.32 -9.42
C THR A 28 -10.06 5.04 -8.21
N ALA A 29 -11.32 5.48 -8.25
CA ALA A 29 -12.30 5.19 -7.21
C ALA A 29 -12.53 3.68 -7.11
N LEU A 30 -12.68 3.20 -5.88
CA LEU A 30 -13.11 1.83 -5.61
C LEU A 30 -14.64 1.74 -5.78
N PRO A 31 -15.16 0.60 -6.27
CA PRO A 31 -16.60 0.38 -6.37
C PRO A 31 -17.27 0.31 -4.99
N HIS A 32 -16.52 -0.11 -3.96
CA HIS A 32 -16.97 -0.16 -2.57
C HIS A 32 -15.89 0.39 -1.64
N MET A 33 -16.32 1.12 -0.62
CA MET A 33 -15.42 1.63 0.42
C MET A 33 -14.88 0.49 1.26
N ILE A 34 -13.62 0.57 1.65
CA ILE A 34 -12.99 -0.39 2.56
C ILE A 34 -12.76 0.30 3.89
N TYR A 35 -13.15 -0.34 4.99
CA TYR A 35 -12.93 0.14 6.35
C TYR A 35 -11.78 -0.66 6.99
N PRO A 36 -10.53 -0.19 6.86
CA PRO A 36 -9.40 -0.93 7.39
C PRO A 36 -9.35 -0.83 8.92
N THR A 37 -9.04 -1.96 9.56
CA THR A 37 -8.76 -2.05 10.98
C THR A 37 -7.27 -2.29 11.21
N GLY A 38 -6.75 -1.76 12.32
CA GLY A 38 -5.40 -2.06 12.78
C GLY A 38 -5.34 -3.41 13.50
N PHE A 39 -4.16 -3.75 14.02
CA PHE A 39 -3.92 -4.99 14.76
C PHE A 39 -4.87 -5.20 15.95
N THR A 40 -5.32 -4.13 16.61
CA THR A 40 -6.27 -4.18 17.73
C THR A 40 -7.73 -4.33 17.32
N GLY A 41 -8.02 -4.45 16.02
CA GLY A 41 -9.38 -4.43 15.47
C GLY A 41 -10.03 -3.04 15.42
N THR A 42 -9.35 -2.01 15.92
CA THR A 42 -9.85 -0.63 15.88
C THR A 42 -9.71 -0.04 14.46
N PRO A 43 -10.68 0.76 13.97
CA PRO A 43 -10.53 1.45 12.69
C PRO A 43 -9.25 2.27 12.60
N LEU A 44 -8.61 2.26 11.44
CA LEU A 44 -7.44 3.12 11.22
C LEU A 44 -7.86 4.59 11.23
N LYS A 45 -7.03 5.46 11.83
CA LYS A 45 -7.24 6.93 11.88
C LYS A 45 -7.38 7.57 10.49
N GLY A 46 -6.92 6.89 9.44
CA GLY A 46 -7.03 7.32 8.05
C GLY A 46 -8.46 7.30 7.48
N GLY A 47 -9.40 6.68 8.21
CA GLY A 47 -10.77 6.46 7.76
C GLY A 47 -10.85 5.37 6.69
N GLU A 48 -11.93 5.44 5.94
CA GLU A 48 -12.20 4.57 4.80
C GLU A 48 -11.21 4.78 3.65
N ILE A 49 -11.02 3.70 2.89
CA ILE A 49 -10.25 3.70 1.65
C ILE A 49 -11.26 3.72 0.50
N THR A 50 -11.18 4.78 -0.30
CA THR A 50 -12.08 5.03 -1.44
C THR A 50 -11.35 5.02 -2.78
N TYR A 51 -10.02 5.06 -2.78
CA TYR A 51 -9.21 5.16 -3.98
C TYR A 51 -8.06 4.17 -4.01
N THR A 52 -7.69 3.80 -5.23
CA THR A 52 -6.41 3.18 -5.54
C THR A 52 -5.57 4.10 -6.41
N ALA A 53 -4.25 4.00 -6.32
CA ALA A 53 -3.31 4.67 -7.22
C ALA A 53 -2.52 3.63 -8.00
N LYS A 54 -2.35 3.85 -9.30
CA LYS A 54 -1.46 3.04 -10.14
C LYS A 54 -0.08 3.69 -10.19
N LEU A 55 0.98 2.92 -9.94
CA LEU A 55 2.35 3.38 -10.06
C LEU A 55 3.28 2.28 -10.59
N THR A 56 4.47 2.69 -11.02
CA THR A 56 5.55 1.77 -11.36
C THR A 56 6.46 1.60 -10.15
N LEU A 57 6.54 0.40 -9.61
CA LEU A 57 7.50 0.02 -8.58
C LEU A 57 8.78 -0.41 -9.27
N LYS A 58 9.92 0.19 -8.89
CA LYS A 58 11.25 -0.19 -9.39
C LYS A 58 12.17 -0.44 -8.21
N GLN A 59 12.80 -1.61 -8.17
CA GLN A 59 13.80 -2.02 -7.20
C GLN A 59 14.93 -2.75 -7.92
N GLY A 60 16.11 -2.13 -8.01
CA GLY A 60 17.20 -2.66 -8.82
C GLY A 60 16.76 -2.85 -10.28
N ASP A 61 16.94 -4.06 -10.79
CA ASP A 61 16.52 -4.46 -12.15
C ASP A 61 15.06 -4.92 -12.24
N HIS A 62 14.37 -5.06 -11.09
CA HIS A 62 12.96 -5.39 -11.06
C HIS A 62 12.10 -4.15 -11.27
N GLN A 63 11.15 -4.24 -12.20
CA GLN A 63 10.15 -3.20 -12.44
C GLN A 63 8.78 -3.82 -12.68
N GLU A 64 7.76 -3.30 -12.00
CA GLU A 64 6.37 -3.73 -12.22
C GLU A 64 5.38 -2.56 -12.09
N GLN A 65 4.21 -2.71 -12.71
CA GLN A 65 3.07 -1.83 -12.45
C GLN A 65 2.22 -2.43 -11.33
N ILE A 66 1.96 -1.63 -10.30
CA ILE A 66 1.18 -2.04 -9.14
C ILE A 66 0.07 -1.03 -8.87
N ARG A 67 -1.06 -1.52 -8.34
CA ARG A 67 -2.19 -0.71 -7.91
C ARG A 67 -2.29 -0.80 -6.39
N LEU A 68 -2.13 0.33 -5.71
CA LEU A 68 -2.06 0.41 -4.26
C LEU A 68 -3.26 1.14 -3.68
N PHE A 69 -3.67 0.77 -2.48
CA PHE A 69 -4.71 1.47 -1.75
C PHE A 69 -4.21 2.82 -1.23
N VAL A 70 -4.99 3.87 -1.42
CA VAL A 70 -4.62 5.22 -0.98
C VAL A 70 -5.22 5.47 0.40
N THR A 71 -4.37 5.60 1.42
CA THR A 71 -4.83 5.78 2.81
C THR A 71 -3.84 6.62 3.62
N GLN A 72 -4.14 6.86 4.89
CA GLN A 72 -3.16 7.42 5.83
C GLN A 72 -2.31 6.29 6.41
N THR A 73 -1.04 6.25 6.01
CA THR A 73 -0.08 5.20 6.39
C THR A 73 0.86 5.62 7.52
N GLY A 74 0.51 6.68 8.26
CA GLY A 74 1.31 7.22 9.36
C GLY A 74 2.66 7.77 8.85
N TYR A 75 3.76 7.30 9.44
CA TYR A 75 5.12 7.73 9.08
C TYR A 75 5.65 7.13 7.78
N HIS A 76 5.07 6.02 7.33
CA HIS A 76 5.53 5.34 6.11
C HIS A 76 4.81 5.90 4.89
N LYS A 77 5.53 6.13 3.79
CA LYS A 77 4.91 6.64 2.56
C LYS A 77 4.38 5.54 1.66
N LEU A 78 4.93 4.33 1.79
CA LEU A 78 4.62 3.16 0.98
C LEU A 78 4.73 1.91 1.88
N ILE A 79 3.72 1.05 1.86
CA ILE A 79 3.68 -0.23 2.56
C ILE A 79 3.36 -1.32 1.54
N LEU A 80 4.12 -2.41 1.53
CA LEU A 80 3.84 -3.61 0.73
C LEU A 80 3.41 -4.73 1.67
N GLY A 81 2.21 -5.27 1.42
CA GLY A 81 1.60 -6.25 2.31
C GLY A 81 1.85 -7.70 1.91
N GLN A 82 1.24 -8.62 2.65
CA GLN A 82 1.37 -10.06 2.46
C GLN A 82 1.10 -10.53 1.03
N PRO A 83 0.04 -10.06 0.33
CA PRO A 83 -0.21 -10.53 -1.03
C PRO A 83 0.91 -10.19 -2.01
N TRP A 84 1.59 -9.04 -1.82
CA TRP A 84 2.74 -8.68 -2.64
C TRP A 84 3.92 -9.62 -2.35
N MET A 85 4.20 -9.88 -1.08
CA MET A 85 5.26 -10.81 -0.71
C MET A 85 5.04 -12.23 -1.26
N TYR A 86 3.81 -12.75 -1.18
CA TYR A 86 3.50 -14.07 -1.72
C TYR A 86 3.64 -14.13 -3.23
N LYS A 87 3.18 -13.09 -3.95
CA LYS A 87 3.36 -12.98 -5.41
C LYS A 87 4.84 -13.04 -5.80
N HIS A 88 5.71 -12.40 -5.02
CA HIS A 88 7.15 -12.32 -5.29
C HIS A 88 7.98 -13.40 -4.58
N ARG A 89 7.33 -14.33 -3.85
CA ARG A 89 7.98 -15.39 -3.06
C ARG A 89 9.12 -14.85 -2.19
N VAL A 90 8.86 -13.73 -1.51
CA VAL A 90 9.84 -13.09 -0.64
C VAL A 90 10.18 -14.05 0.51
N GLY A 91 11.45 -14.43 0.61
CA GLY A 91 12.01 -15.16 1.75
C GLY A 91 12.63 -14.20 2.74
N PHE A 92 12.47 -14.50 4.04
CA PHE A 92 13.20 -13.82 5.10
C PHE A 92 14.31 -14.75 5.56
N ASP A 93 15.55 -14.30 5.38
CA ASP A 93 16.75 -14.96 5.90
C ASP A 93 17.14 -14.20 7.18
N TYR A 94 17.12 -14.90 8.32
CA TYR A 94 17.26 -14.32 9.67
C TYR A 94 18.39 -14.99 10.45
#